data_AF-A0AAX7TAI6-F1
#
_entry.id   AF-A0AAX7TAI6-F1
#
_cell.length_a   1.000
_cell.length_b   1.000
_cell.length_c   1.000
_cell.angle_alpha   90.00
_cell.angle_beta   90.00
_cell.angle_gamma   90.00
#
_symmetry.space_group_name_H-M   'P 1'
#
loop_
_entity.id
_entity.type
_entity.pdbx_description
1 polymer ?
#
loop_
_entity_poly.entity_id
_entity_poly.type
_entity_poly.pdbx_seq_one_letter_code
_entity_poly.pdbx_strand_id
1 'polypeptide(L)'
;MAVAQRLLVSMSCEAGTPHWTLTAVVLLGFLLGIVSAYPLPSSRTNATLLEKRWETLFSRSVLGISGEKPELNWESDYLLGIKRVRRLYCNVGIGFHLQILPDGRINGVHNENQYSLIEISTVERGVVSLYGVKSELFVAMNSRGRLYGTTVFHDECKFKESLLANNYNAYESLVYRGSYIALSKHGRVKRGNKATTAMTVTHFLPRI
;
A
#
# COMPACT_ATOMS: atom_id res chain seq x y z
N MET A 1 35.70 14.39 61.21
CA MET A 1 36.41 14.06 59.96
C MET A 1 35.80 14.87 58.83
N ALA A 2 36.67 15.61 58.11
CA ALA A 2 36.51 16.28 56.82
C ALA A 2 35.27 17.18 56.58
N VAL A 3 35.51 18.48 56.72
CA VAL A 3 34.81 19.59 56.07
C VAL A 3 35.25 19.65 54.60
N ALA A 4 34.33 19.86 53.65
CA ALA A 4 34.65 20.16 52.26
C ALA A 4 34.05 21.52 51.88
N GLN A 5 34.95 22.48 51.63
CA GLN A 5 34.71 23.86 51.25
C GLN A 5 34.34 23.98 49.76
N ARG A 6 33.47 24.97 49.44
CA ARG A 6 33.32 25.55 48.10
C ARG A 6 34.56 26.39 47.76
N LEU A 7 35.06 26.32 46.52
CA LEU A 7 35.67 27.48 45.86
C LEU A 7 35.76 27.32 44.33
N LEU A 8 35.42 28.43 43.67
CA LEU A 8 35.58 28.75 42.25
C LEU A 8 37.06 28.77 41.82
N VAL A 9 37.35 28.32 40.60
CA VAL A 9 38.59 28.62 39.84
C VAL A 9 38.14 28.87 38.40
N SER A 10 38.05 30.13 37.94
CA SER A 10 39.08 31.01 37.38
C SER A 10 39.50 30.64 35.95
N MET A 11 39.07 31.46 35.00
CA MET A 11 39.65 31.59 33.65
C MET A 11 40.82 32.58 33.71
N SER A 12 41.97 32.21 33.12
CA SER A 12 43.01 33.14 32.69
C SER A 12 43.69 32.61 31.42
N CYS A 13 43.83 33.50 30.45
CA CYS A 13 44.41 33.32 29.12
C CYS A 13 45.95 33.34 29.16
N GLU A 14 46.62 32.73 28.17
CA GLU A 14 47.73 33.39 27.47
C GLU A 14 48.17 32.66 26.19
N ALA A 15 48.71 33.48 25.27
CA ALA A 15 48.95 33.22 23.86
C ALA A 15 50.39 32.75 23.57
N GLY A 16 50.56 32.00 22.47
CA GLY A 16 51.87 31.67 21.90
C GLY A 16 51.78 31.38 20.40
N THR A 17 52.08 32.38 19.58
CA THR A 17 52.44 32.27 18.14
C THR A 17 53.93 31.95 18.00
N PRO A 18 54.53 31.86 16.78
CA PRO A 18 54.21 31.07 15.59
C PRO A 18 55.47 30.33 15.05
N HIS A 19 55.33 29.25 14.29
CA HIS A 19 56.14 28.91 13.10
C HIS A 19 55.69 27.54 12.56
N TRP A 20 55.89 27.27 11.26
CA TRP A 20 55.54 26.03 10.51
C TRP A 20 54.16 26.02 9.83
N THR A 21 53.75 27.16 9.29
CA THR A 21 53.06 27.18 7.99
C THR A 21 54.09 26.84 6.91
N LEU A 22 53.91 25.77 6.12
CA LEU A 22 54.09 25.75 4.64
C LEU A 22 54.27 24.36 3.99
N THR A 23 54.37 23.24 4.71
CA THR A 23 54.69 21.94 4.06
C THR A 23 53.53 20.97 3.87
N ALA A 24 52.36 21.17 4.49
CA ALA A 24 51.28 20.17 4.44
C ALA A 24 50.17 20.41 3.40
N VAL A 25 50.12 21.58 2.75
CA VAL A 25 49.00 21.94 1.84
C VAL A 25 49.28 21.61 0.36
N VAL A 26 50.51 21.26 -0.01
CA VAL A 26 50.88 21.00 -1.42
C VAL A 26 50.73 19.52 -1.83
N LEU A 27 50.49 18.59 -0.90
CA LEU A 27 50.38 17.15 -1.20
C LEU A 27 48.94 16.60 -1.32
N LEU A 28 47.89 17.40 -1.06
CA LEU A 28 46.49 16.97 -1.20
C LEU A 28 45.82 17.42 -2.53
N GLY A 29 46.57 18.09 -3.42
CA GLY A 29 46.04 18.64 -4.68
C GLY A 29 46.34 17.82 -5.94
N PHE A 30 47.07 16.70 -5.85
CA PHE A 30 47.65 16.03 -7.03
C PHE A 30 47.20 14.57 -7.25
N LEU A 31 46.10 14.12 -6.63
CA LEU A 31 45.50 12.79 -6.84
C LEU A 31 44.02 12.83 -7.26
N LEU A 32 43.61 13.89 -7.96
CA LEU A 32 42.33 13.97 -8.70
C LEU A 32 42.56 14.39 -10.15
N GLY A 33 43.64 13.90 -10.75
CA GLY A 33 43.99 14.17 -12.13
C GLY A 33 44.39 12.90 -12.86
N ILE A 34 43.49 12.46 -13.75
CA ILE A 34 43.73 11.62 -14.93
C ILE A 34 43.51 10.10 -14.72
N VAL A 35 42.77 9.51 -15.68
CA VAL A 35 42.38 8.09 -15.90
C VAL A 35 41.11 7.72 -15.11
N SER A 36 39.95 7.41 -15.70
CA SER A 36 39.71 6.54 -16.85
C SER A 36 38.31 6.78 -17.44
N ALA A 37 38.23 7.02 -18.75
CA ALA A 37 37.00 7.00 -19.51
C ALA A 37 36.80 5.60 -20.12
N TYR A 38 35.98 4.74 -19.49
CA TYR A 38 35.34 3.58 -20.13
C TYR A 38 34.12 3.12 -19.30
N PRO A 39 32.90 3.02 -19.86
CA PRO A 39 31.79 2.36 -19.18
C PRO A 39 31.30 1.11 -19.92
N LEU A 40 31.24 -0.05 -19.25
CA LEU A 40 30.34 -1.20 -19.53
C LEU A 40 30.52 -2.30 -18.45
N PRO A 41 29.55 -3.18 -18.18
CA PRO A 41 28.19 -2.92 -17.68
C PRO A 41 27.90 -3.70 -16.37
N SER A 42 27.20 -3.10 -15.41
CA SER A 42 26.66 -3.83 -14.25
C SER A 42 25.15 -4.05 -14.40
N SER A 43 24.79 -5.31 -14.67
CA SER A 43 23.42 -5.83 -14.67
C SER A 43 22.83 -5.75 -13.26
N ARG A 44 22.27 -4.60 -12.85
CA ARG A 44 21.55 -4.48 -11.57
C ARG A 44 20.55 -3.31 -11.44
N THR A 45 19.96 -2.82 -12.53
CA THR A 45 19.13 -1.59 -12.48
C THR A 45 17.68 -1.74 -12.93
N ASN A 46 17.24 -2.91 -13.39
CA ASN A 46 15.87 -3.05 -13.94
C ASN A 46 14.78 -3.27 -12.88
N ALA A 47 15.11 -3.85 -11.72
CA ALA A 47 14.12 -4.08 -10.66
C ALA A 47 13.70 -2.77 -9.97
N THR A 48 14.66 -1.89 -9.70
CA THR A 48 14.42 -0.61 -9.01
C THR A 48 13.75 0.43 -9.90
N LEU A 49 13.96 0.36 -11.23
CA LEU A 49 13.33 1.27 -12.18
C LEU A 49 11.86 0.91 -12.42
N LEU A 50 11.52 -0.39 -12.45
CA LEU A 50 10.12 -0.80 -12.50
C LEU A 50 9.37 -0.45 -11.23
N GLU A 51 9.93 -0.70 -10.04
CA GLU A 51 9.33 -0.28 -8.76
C GLU A 51 9.12 1.25 -8.68
N LYS A 52 10.14 2.04 -9.02
CA LYS A 52 10.01 3.51 -9.07
C LYS A 52 8.99 3.98 -10.09
N ARG A 53 8.83 3.25 -11.20
CA ARG A 53 7.80 3.51 -12.21
C ARG A 53 6.39 3.17 -11.69
N TRP A 54 6.24 2.14 -10.85
CA TRP A 54 4.96 1.84 -10.20
C TRP A 54 4.57 2.93 -9.20
N GLU A 55 5.51 3.39 -8.36
CA GLU A 55 5.25 4.47 -7.38
C GLU A 55 4.90 5.81 -8.03
N THR A 56 5.52 6.13 -9.17
CA THR A 56 5.17 7.33 -9.95
C THR A 56 3.88 7.20 -10.73
N LEU A 57 3.43 5.98 -11.06
CA LEU A 57 2.12 5.73 -11.64
C LEU A 57 1.00 5.81 -10.58
N PHE A 58 1.20 5.30 -9.36
CA PHE A 58 0.27 5.49 -8.25
C PHE A 58 0.19 6.95 -7.79
N SER A 59 1.27 7.72 -7.96
CA SER A 59 1.29 9.16 -7.68
C SER A 59 0.62 10.01 -8.78
N ARG A 60 0.37 9.46 -9.98
CA ARG A 60 -0.25 10.15 -11.13
C ARG A 60 -1.71 9.78 -11.38
N SER A 61 -2.31 8.87 -10.62
CA SER A 61 -3.73 8.51 -10.77
C SER A 61 -4.72 9.43 -10.07
N VAL A 62 -4.26 10.58 -9.54
CA VAL A 62 -5.11 11.77 -9.38
C VAL A 62 -5.30 12.34 -10.79
N LEU A 63 -6.16 11.69 -11.56
CA LEU A 63 -6.37 11.97 -12.98
C LEU A 63 -6.94 13.38 -13.16
N GLY A 64 -6.33 14.12 -14.07
CA GLY A 64 -6.71 15.48 -14.46
C GLY A 64 -8.16 15.57 -14.92
N ILE A 65 -8.83 16.58 -14.39
CA ILE A 65 -10.17 16.97 -14.82
C ILE A 65 -10.00 17.73 -16.14
N SER A 66 -10.41 17.09 -17.24
CA SER A 66 -10.77 17.80 -18.47
C SER A 66 -11.90 18.77 -18.12
N GLY A 67 -11.71 20.06 -18.40
CA GLY A 67 -12.55 21.18 -17.98
C GLY A 67 -13.90 21.28 -18.70
N GLU A 68 -14.61 20.17 -18.87
CA GLU A 68 -16.03 20.20 -19.22
C GLU A 68 -16.83 19.92 -17.96
N LYS A 69 -17.57 20.94 -17.48
CA LYS A 69 -18.38 20.88 -16.27
C LYS A 69 -19.61 20.01 -16.53
N PRO A 70 -19.70 18.77 -16.01
CA PRO A 70 -20.95 18.03 -16.08
C PRO A 70 -21.91 18.67 -15.08
N GLU A 71 -23.20 18.68 -15.37
CA GLU A 71 -24.24 18.99 -14.38
C GLU A 71 -24.25 17.88 -13.32
N LEU A 72 -23.32 17.96 -12.37
CA LEU A 72 -23.11 16.98 -11.32
C LEU A 72 -24.18 17.17 -10.24
N ASN A 73 -24.93 16.11 -9.96
CA ASN A 73 -25.74 16.05 -8.75
C ASN A 73 -24.78 15.77 -7.59
N TRP A 74 -24.17 16.85 -7.08
CA TRP A 74 -23.05 16.80 -6.14
C TRP A 74 -23.30 15.84 -4.98
N GLU A 75 -24.55 15.74 -4.47
CA GLU A 75 -24.98 14.88 -3.36
C GLU A 75 -24.88 13.37 -3.63
N SER A 76 -24.94 12.93 -4.90
CA SER A 76 -24.80 11.52 -5.27
C SER A 76 -23.41 11.22 -5.84
N ASP A 77 -22.85 12.17 -6.57
CA ASP A 77 -21.60 12.00 -7.30
C ASP A 77 -20.36 12.11 -6.40
N TYR A 78 -20.45 12.82 -5.26
CA TYR A 78 -19.35 12.85 -4.28
C TYR A 78 -19.03 11.44 -3.76
N LEU A 79 -20.02 10.55 -3.71
CA LEU A 79 -19.81 9.15 -3.34
C LEU A 79 -19.11 8.39 -4.45
N LEU A 80 -19.46 8.60 -5.71
CA LEU A 80 -18.84 7.88 -6.84
C LEU A 80 -17.36 8.27 -7.07
N GLY A 81 -16.95 9.47 -6.63
CA GLY A 81 -15.59 9.98 -6.80
C GLY A 81 -14.52 9.43 -5.84
N ILE A 82 -14.91 8.79 -4.73
CA ILE A 82 -13.93 8.33 -3.72
C ILE A 82 -13.37 6.97 -4.10
N LYS A 83 -12.18 6.99 -4.68
CA LYS A 83 -11.38 5.80 -4.98
C LYS A 83 -10.23 5.67 -4.00
N ARG A 84 -10.05 4.48 -3.44
CA ARG A 84 -8.94 4.18 -2.51
C ARG A 84 -8.26 2.89 -2.93
N VAL A 85 -6.97 2.98 -3.21
CA VAL A 85 -6.14 1.81 -3.50
C VAL A 85 -5.58 1.28 -2.19
N ARG A 86 -5.92 0.03 -1.84
CA ARG A 86 -5.54 -0.62 -0.58
C ARG A 86 -5.28 -2.11 -0.80
N ARG A 87 -4.67 -2.75 0.19
CA ARG A 87 -4.58 -4.21 0.32
C ARG A 87 -5.57 -4.67 1.38
N LEU A 88 -6.38 -5.69 1.09
CA LEU A 88 -7.33 -6.23 2.06
C LEU A 88 -6.69 -7.38 2.86
N TYR A 89 -6.23 -7.09 4.07
CA TYR A 89 -5.56 -8.07 4.95
C TYR A 89 -6.54 -8.80 5.86
N CYS A 90 -6.58 -10.11 5.80
CA CYS A 90 -7.34 -10.98 6.68
C CYS A 90 -6.42 -11.63 7.71
N ASN A 91 -6.67 -11.39 9.00
CA ASN A 91 -5.87 -11.91 10.10
C ASN A 91 -6.28 -13.34 10.49
N VAL A 92 -6.03 -14.30 9.58
CA VAL A 92 -6.30 -15.73 9.81
C VAL A 92 -5.08 -16.58 9.51
N GLY A 93 -4.81 -17.60 10.33
CA GLY A 93 -3.61 -18.43 10.17
C GLY A 93 -2.34 -17.58 10.32
N ILE A 94 -1.53 -17.51 9.25
CA ILE A 94 -0.35 -16.65 9.18
C ILE A 94 -0.67 -15.21 8.71
N GLY A 95 -1.93 -14.91 8.41
CA GLY A 95 -2.35 -13.65 7.81
C GLY A 95 -2.23 -13.66 6.29
N PHE A 96 -3.24 -13.12 5.59
CA PHE A 96 -3.29 -13.15 4.13
C PHE A 96 -3.90 -11.87 3.56
N HIS A 97 -3.30 -11.35 2.50
CA HIS A 97 -3.87 -10.32 1.64
C HIS A 97 -4.72 -10.97 0.55
N LEU A 98 -5.92 -10.45 0.32
CA LEU A 98 -6.74 -10.84 -0.82
C LEU A 98 -5.99 -10.46 -2.11
N GLN A 99 -5.88 -11.39 -3.05
CA GLN A 99 -5.32 -11.14 -4.38
C GLN A 99 -6.25 -11.65 -5.48
N ILE A 100 -6.22 -10.95 -6.62
CA ILE A 100 -6.97 -11.30 -7.82
C ILE A 100 -5.95 -11.58 -8.93
N LEU A 101 -5.89 -12.84 -9.37
CA LEU A 101 -4.94 -13.30 -10.38
C LEU A 101 -5.47 -13.04 -11.80
N PRO A 102 -4.59 -12.95 -12.82
CA PRO A 102 -5.00 -12.69 -14.22
C PRO A 102 -5.91 -13.77 -14.82
N ASP A 103 -5.88 -14.99 -14.28
CA ASP A 103 -6.75 -16.10 -14.70
C ASP A 103 -8.15 -16.04 -14.08
N GLY A 104 -8.48 -14.97 -13.35
CA GLY A 104 -9.74 -14.79 -12.64
C GLY A 104 -9.84 -15.53 -11.32
N ARG A 105 -8.79 -16.24 -10.88
CA ARG A 105 -8.78 -16.88 -9.56
C ARG A 105 -8.52 -15.85 -8.47
N ILE A 106 -9.22 -16.04 -7.35
CA ILE A 106 -9.08 -15.23 -6.14
C ILE A 106 -8.61 -16.13 -5.01
N ASN A 107 -7.59 -15.69 -4.28
CA ASN A 107 -7.07 -16.36 -3.08
C ASN A 107 -6.37 -15.34 -2.17
N GLY A 108 -5.84 -15.82 -1.06
CA GLY A 108 -5.04 -15.08 -0.11
C GLY A 108 -3.55 -15.38 -0.30
N VAL A 109 -2.72 -14.34 -0.22
CA VAL A 109 -1.26 -14.43 -0.23
C VAL A 109 -0.70 -13.82 1.05
N HIS A 110 0.28 -14.46 1.68
CA HIS A 110 0.87 -13.93 2.90
C HIS A 110 1.68 -12.66 2.61
N ASN A 111 2.66 -12.78 1.71
CA ASN A 111 3.49 -11.67 1.27
C ASN A 111 2.74 -10.80 0.26
N GLU A 112 2.81 -9.50 0.46
CA GLU A 112 2.22 -8.52 -0.43
C GLU A 112 2.82 -8.64 -1.84
N ASN A 113 1.98 -8.43 -2.87
CA ASN A 113 2.42 -8.44 -4.25
C ASN A 113 1.55 -7.50 -5.12
N GLN A 114 1.90 -7.35 -6.39
CA GLN A 114 1.17 -6.50 -7.34
C GLN A 114 -0.33 -6.89 -7.53
N TYR A 115 -0.69 -8.16 -7.36
CA TYR A 115 -2.06 -8.66 -7.50
C TYR A 115 -2.91 -8.49 -6.24
N SER A 116 -2.29 -8.10 -5.12
CA SER A 116 -2.97 -7.78 -3.85
C SER A 116 -3.41 -6.31 -3.73
N LEU A 117 -3.03 -5.47 -4.69
CA LEU A 117 -3.47 -4.08 -4.78
C LEU A 117 -4.88 -4.00 -5.38
N ILE A 118 -5.80 -3.45 -4.59
CA ILE A 118 -7.22 -3.38 -4.91
C ILE A 118 -7.64 -1.91 -4.86
N GLU A 119 -8.18 -1.41 -5.97
CA GLU A 119 -8.96 -0.18 -5.99
C GLU A 119 -10.34 -0.48 -5.43
N ILE A 120 -10.68 0.19 -4.33
CA ILE A 120 -12.00 0.13 -3.73
C ILE A 120 -12.73 1.42 -4.13
N SER A 121 -13.80 1.26 -4.89
CA SER A 121 -14.58 2.37 -5.43
C SER A 121 -16.01 2.27 -4.90
N THR A 122 -16.52 3.37 -4.38
CA THR A 122 -17.90 3.47 -3.88
C THR A 122 -18.86 3.51 -5.06
N VAL A 123 -19.84 2.62 -5.04
CA VAL A 123 -20.89 2.50 -6.06
C VAL A 123 -22.15 3.20 -5.58
N GLU A 124 -22.50 2.99 -4.31
CA GLU A 124 -23.66 3.56 -3.63
C GLU A 124 -23.29 3.74 -2.15
N ARG A 125 -24.16 4.35 -1.34
CA ARG A 125 -23.89 4.56 0.09
C ARG A 125 -23.62 3.23 0.81
N GLY A 126 -22.37 3.05 1.26
CA GLY A 126 -21.93 1.84 1.97
C GLY A 126 -21.75 0.61 1.08
N VAL A 127 -21.84 0.78 -0.25
CA VAL A 127 -21.63 -0.29 -1.23
C VAL A 127 -20.42 0.05 -2.08
N VAL A 128 -19.54 -0.93 -2.24
CA VAL A 128 -18.27 -0.79 -2.95
C VAL A 128 -18.11 -1.84 -4.03
N SER A 129 -17.34 -1.51 -5.04
CA SER A 129 -16.71 -2.46 -5.96
C SER A 129 -15.24 -2.64 -5.57
N LEU A 130 -14.73 -3.85 -5.75
CA LEU A 130 -13.31 -4.17 -5.53
C LEU A 130 -12.68 -4.52 -6.86
N TYR A 131 -11.71 -3.73 -7.31
CA TYR A 131 -11.04 -3.89 -8.59
C TYR A 131 -9.55 -4.19 -8.41
N GLY A 132 -9.09 -5.34 -8.91
CA GLY A 132 -7.68 -5.72 -8.89
C GLY A 132 -6.89 -4.87 -9.88
N VAL A 133 -6.06 -3.95 -9.37
CA VAL A 133 -5.35 -2.96 -10.20
C VAL A 133 -4.47 -3.65 -11.25
N LYS A 134 -3.74 -4.69 -10.85
CA LYS A 134 -2.81 -5.37 -11.76
C LYS A 134 -3.48 -6.39 -12.68
N SER A 135 -4.52 -7.06 -12.23
CA SER A 135 -5.23 -8.07 -13.02
C SER A 135 -6.31 -7.48 -13.93
N GLU A 136 -6.72 -6.23 -13.68
CA GLU A 136 -7.80 -5.54 -14.40
C GLU A 136 -9.15 -6.28 -14.29
N LEU A 137 -9.41 -6.87 -13.12
CA LEU A 137 -10.60 -7.66 -12.84
C LEU A 137 -11.35 -7.13 -11.62
N PHE A 138 -12.66 -7.06 -11.71
CA PHE A 138 -13.54 -6.90 -10.56
C PHE A 138 -13.64 -8.21 -9.78
N VAL A 139 -13.65 -8.12 -8.46
CA VAL A 139 -14.10 -9.21 -7.59
C VAL A 139 -15.62 -9.33 -7.76
N ALA A 140 -16.10 -10.53 -7.99
CA ALA A 140 -17.53 -10.85 -8.04
C ALA A 140 -17.83 -12.10 -7.19
N MET A 141 -19.09 -12.24 -6.77
CA MET A 141 -19.56 -13.40 -6.03
C MET A 141 -20.85 -13.96 -6.63
N ASN A 142 -20.82 -15.21 -7.05
CA ASN A 142 -22.01 -15.87 -7.61
C ASN A 142 -22.98 -16.40 -6.54
N SER A 143 -24.15 -16.85 -6.98
CA SER A 143 -25.22 -17.42 -6.15
C SER A 143 -24.82 -18.61 -5.28
N ARG A 144 -23.71 -19.29 -5.59
CA ARG A 144 -23.16 -20.40 -4.79
C ARG A 144 -22.17 -19.91 -3.72
N GLY A 145 -22.01 -18.59 -3.57
CA GLY A 145 -21.06 -17.94 -2.69
C GLY A 145 -19.61 -18.11 -3.11
N ARG A 146 -19.31 -18.36 -4.41
CA ARG A 146 -17.94 -18.50 -4.89
C ARG A 146 -17.44 -17.16 -5.42
N LEU A 147 -16.27 -16.72 -4.96
CA LEU A 147 -15.59 -15.57 -5.52
C LEU A 147 -14.95 -15.93 -6.87
N TYR A 148 -14.98 -14.97 -7.79
CA TYR A 148 -14.30 -15.05 -9.08
C TYR A 148 -13.96 -13.63 -9.58
N GLY A 149 -12.98 -13.53 -10.47
CA GLY A 149 -12.64 -12.29 -11.18
C GLY A 149 -13.42 -12.15 -12.49
N THR A 150 -13.87 -10.93 -12.81
CA THR A 150 -14.57 -10.61 -14.08
C THR A 150 -14.10 -9.28 -14.64
N THR A 151 -14.02 -9.16 -15.97
CA THR A 151 -13.72 -7.88 -16.65
C THR A 151 -14.94 -6.97 -16.74
N VAL A 152 -16.15 -7.54 -16.65
CA VAL A 152 -17.41 -6.81 -16.82
C VAL A 152 -18.00 -6.50 -15.45
N PHE A 153 -18.23 -5.21 -15.19
CA PHE A 153 -18.92 -4.76 -13.99
C PHE A 153 -20.42 -5.07 -14.08
N HIS A 154 -20.96 -5.71 -13.04
CA HIS A 154 -22.38 -6.06 -12.90
C HIS A 154 -22.74 -6.23 -11.41
N ASP A 155 -23.99 -6.54 -11.09
CA ASP A 155 -24.48 -6.53 -9.71
C ASP A 155 -23.74 -7.48 -8.75
N GLU A 156 -23.26 -8.65 -9.22
CA GLU A 156 -22.44 -9.52 -8.36
C GLU A 156 -21.07 -8.93 -7.96
N CYS A 157 -20.65 -7.81 -8.55
CA CYS A 157 -19.44 -7.06 -8.19
C CYS A 157 -19.66 -6.04 -7.05
N LYS A 158 -20.92 -5.89 -6.58
CA LYS A 158 -21.30 -4.92 -5.55
C LYS A 158 -21.28 -5.59 -4.18
N PHE A 159 -20.52 -5.00 -3.25
CA PHE A 159 -20.42 -5.49 -1.88
C PHE A 159 -20.77 -4.39 -0.89
N LYS A 160 -21.63 -4.71 0.09
CA LYS A 160 -21.85 -3.85 1.24
C LYS A 160 -20.62 -3.93 2.15
N GLU A 161 -19.93 -2.81 2.33
CA GLU A 161 -18.83 -2.68 3.28
C GLU A 161 -19.40 -2.28 4.65
N SER A 162 -19.07 -3.05 5.68
CA SER A 162 -19.51 -2.80 7.05
C SER A 162 -18.34 -2.83 8.02
N LEU A 163 -18.24 -1.81 8.87
CA LEU A 163 -17.28 -1.79 9.96
C LEU A 163 -17.79 -2.68 11.11
N LEU A 164 -16.95 -3.60 11.55
CA LEU A 164 -17.23 -4.52 12.65
C LEU A 164 -16.76 -3.94 13.99
N ALA A 165 -17.25 -4.50 15.09
CA ALA A 165 -16.91 -4.05 16.44
C ALA A 165 -15.41 -4.12 16.77
N ASN A 166 -14.64 -4.94 16.06
CA ASN A 166 -13.18 -5.05 16.22
C ASN A 166 -12.39 -4.15 15.25
N ASN A 167 -13.04 -3.18 14.60
CA ASN A 167 -12.45 -2.25 13.63
C ASN A 167 -11.92 -2.89 12.33
N TYR A 168 -12.34 -4.12 12.02
CA TYR A 168 -12.16 -4.71 10.69
C TYR A 168 -13.40 -4.45 9.85
N ASN A 169 -13.25 -4.52 8.54
CA ASN A 169 -14.38 -4.47 7.61
C ASN A 169 -14.82 -5.88 7.22
N ALA A 170 -16.12 -6.05 7.01
CA ALA A 170 -16.70 -7.19 6.30
C ALA A 170 -17.35 -6.73 5.00
N TYR A 171 -17.23 -7.56 3.97
CA TYR A 171 -17.77 -7.32 2.64
C TYR A 171 -18.84 -8.38 2.32
N GLU A 172 -20.10 -7.95 2.34
CA GLU A 172 -21.26 -8.79 2.04
C GLU A 172 -21.70 -8.61 0.59
N SER A 173 -22.04 -9.67 -0.13
CA SER A 173 -22.63 -9.53 -1.47
C SER A 173 -23.94 -8.74 -1.40
N LEU A 174 -24.10 -7.72 -2.25
CA LEU A 174 -25.33 -6.92 -2.29
C LEU A 174 -26.52 -7.76 -2.77
N VAL A 175 -26.31 -8.61 -3.77
CA VAL A 175 -27.33 -9.49 -4.38
C VAL A 175 -27.60 -10.70 -3.49
N TYR A 176 -26.55 -11.35 -2.99
CA TYR A 176 -26.66 -12.57 -2.19
C TYR A 176 -26.43 -12.31 -0.71
N ARG A 177 -27.44 -11.71 -0.06
CA ARG A 177 -27.42 -11.35 1.36
C ARG A 177 -27.02 -12.54 2.25
N GLY A 178 -26.25 -12.26 3.28
CA GLY A 178 -25.65 -13.26 4.18
C GLY A 178 -24.45 -14.00 3.58
N SER A 179 -23.98 -13.64 2.38
CA SER A 179 -22.77 -14.19 1.78
C SER A 179 -21.62 -13.20 1.82
N TYR A 180 -20.52 -13.58 2.46
CA TYR A 180 -19.38 -12.69 2.72
C TYR A 180 -18.12 -13.10 1.96
N ILE A 181 -17.29 -12.13 1.57
CA ILE A 181 -15.91 -12.42 1.17
C ILE A 181 -15.22 -13.08 2.37
N ALA A 182 -14.54 -14.20 2.15
CA ALA A 182 -13.89 -14.93 3.23
C ALA A 182 -12.65 -15.70 2.79
N LEU A 183 -11.61 -15.65 3.62
CA LEU A 183 -10.38 -16.43 3.46
C LEU A 183 -10.25 -17.46 4.60
N SER A 184 -9.94 -18.70 4.24
CA SER A 184 -9.61 -19.74 5.22
C SER A 184 -8.24 -19.49 5.87
N LYS A 185 -7.96 -20.19 6.98
CA LYS A 185 -6.65 -20.18 7.65
C LYS A 185 -5.46 -20.61 6.77
N HIS A 186 -5.72 -21.14 5.58
CA HIS A 186 -4.71 -21.56 4.60
C HIS A 186 -4.67 -20.64 3.35
N GLY A 187 -5.30 -19.45 3.42
CA GLY A 187 -5.34 -18.50 2.31
C GLY A 187 -6.25 -18.90 1.15
N ARG A 188 -7.01 -20.00 1.26
CA ARG A 188 -8.00 -20.36 0.23
C ARG A 188 -9.31 -19.61 0.43
N VAL A 189 -9.95 -19.19 -0.65
CA VAL A 189 -11.31 -18.60 -0.57
C VAL A 189 -12.29 -19.61 0.01
N LYS A 190 -13.09 -19.15 0.97
CA LYS A 190 -14.21 -19.89 1.54
C LYS A 190 -15.50 -19.50 0.83
N ARG A 191 -16.48 -20.41 0.77
CA ARG A 191 -17.80 -20.09 0.22
C ARG A 191 -18.48 -19.04 1.11
N GLY A 192 -18.94 -17.95 0.51
CA GLY A 192 -19.50 -16.81 1.25
C GLY A 192 -20.74 -17.17 2.06
N ASN A 193 -21.59 -18.06 1.54
CA ASN A 193 -22.77 -18.57 2.26
C ASN A 193 -22.45 -19.49 3.46
N LYS A 194 -21.16 -19.77 3.72
CA LYS A 194 -20.68 -20.54 4.88
C LYS A 194 -19.83 -19.67 5.82
N ALA A 195 -19.84 -18.36 5.63
CA ALA A 195 -19.06 -17.41 6.40
C ALA A 195 -20.02 -16.37 6.99
N THR A 196 -19.79 -15.97 8.23
CA THR A 196 -20.60 -14.97 8.94
C THR A 196 -19.66 -13.95 9.58
N THR A 197 -20.17 -12.75 9.89
CA THR A 197 -19.39 -11.69 10.56
C THR A 197 -18.87 -12.09 11.94
N ALA A 198 -19.46 -13.08 12.61
CA ALA A 198 -18.92 -13.67 13.84
C ALA A 198 -17.58 -14.41 13.63
N MET A 199 -17.24 -14.78 12.39
CA MET A 199 -16.05 -15.55 12.06
C MET A 199 -14.95 -14.62 11.54
N THR A 200 -13.74 -14.72 12.11
CA THR A 200 -12.58 -13.91 11.73
C THR A 200 -12.15 -14.07 10.27
N VAL A 201 -12.55 -15.17 9.61
CA VAL A 201 -12.33 -15.42 8.17
C VAL A 201 -12.99 -14.38 7.25
N THR A 202 -13.93 -13.59 7.77
CA THR A 202 -14.62 -12.51 7.03
C THR A 202 -14.06 -11.12 7.32
N HIS A 203 -13.10 -11.02 8.25
CA HIS A 203 -12.59 -9.74 8.75
C HIS A 203 -11.40 -9.31 7.90
N PHE A 204 -11.52 -8.15 7.26
CA PHE A 204 -10.47 -7.57 6.43
C PHE A 204 -10.10 -6.17 6.93
N LEU A 205 -8.80 -5.94 7.07
CA LEU A 205 -8.21 -4.65 7.38
C LEU A 205 -7.65 -4.04 6.09
N PRO A 206 -8.19 -2.90 5.61
CA PRO A 206 -7.58 -2.16 4.51
C PRO A 206 -6.22 -1.59 4.93
N ARG A 207 -5.15 -2.00 4.26
CA ARG A 207 -3.76 -1.53 4.47
C ARG A 207 -3.29 -0.72 3.25
N ILE A 208 -2.35 0.20 3.46
CA ILE A 208 -1.65 0.93 2.39
C ILE A 208 -0.53 0.06 1.85
#